data_AF-A0A6G1G129-F1
#
_entry.id   AF-A0A6G1G129-F1
#
_cell.length_a   1.000
_cell.length_b   1.000
_cell.length_c   1.000
_cell.angle_alpha   90.00
_cell.angle_beta   90.00
_cell.angle_gamma   90.00
#
_symmetry.space_group_name_H-M   'P 1'
#
loop_
_entity.id
_entity.type
_entity.pdbx_description
1 polymer ?
#
loop_
_entity_poly.entity_id
_entity_poly.type
_entity_poly.pdbx_seq_one_letter_code
_entity_poly.pdbx_strand_id
1 'polypeptide(L)'
;MHCIVSVLALAALQVGAQTTEPTFQANNVGGGGRVSKESPHFRIFGASSTQADAAVRELEVAYTCFIGDLGWRSTGLSFNDASNRGPYSKMNIYGVSSLGAAAGQMFSDPRTGYSYLKVVTRYIADPAVTVHEFGHALAYHEKNWVDQQRTGAWWEPMANWVADTFMTSPLCAKARAQYNQPEGRTQIDLNKVIGSSHQTIVDASTGSGNYYQSWPLLTYVTNNPDKYPNLGPTTVREMMRQYKQKSNETPLHALERVAQSTPIQTIIGRYWARMAYVDIGHTQAQQLFQQLKTRINYSNLDSTGSGTYRVKRNRRPLYMGASIIPLKGTGAVTAKVTANAPFTATLAIRSQNGSVRYVDLANGAGEATRASGEEATLVIANTPSSLALYDAFSITGVVAQGLDYQVQLTGATP
;
A
#
# COMPACT_ATOMS: atom_id res chain seq x y z
N MET A 1 -2.23 -38.64 40.70
CA MET A 1 -1.08 -38.23 39.87
C MET A 1 -0.90 -39.27 38.78
N HIS A 2 -1.09 -38.91 37.52
CA HIS A 2 -0.38 -39.41 36.32
C HIS A 2 -0.97 -38.64 35.14
N CYS A 3 -0.20 -37.64 34.70
CA CYS A 3 -0.54 -36.73 33.61
C CYS A 3 0.01 -37.34 32.31
N ILE A 4 -0.85 -37.69 31.36
CA ILE A 4 -0.43 -38.14 30.03
C ILE A 4 -0.37 -36.91 29.13
N VAL A 5 0.84 -36.43 28.87
CA VAL A 5 1.11 -35.40 27.87
C VAL A 5 1.15 -36.09 26.50
N SER A 6 0.13 -35.87 25.68
CA SER A 6 0.17 -36.22 24.26
C SER A 6 0.97 -35.16 23.51
N VAL A 7 2.15 -35.55 23.02
CA VAL A 7 2.95 -34.74 22.09
C VAL A 7 2.41 -34.99 20.68
N LEU A 8 1.67 -34.04 20.14
CA LEU A 8 1.33 -33.99 18.71
C LEU A 8 2.58 -33.54 17.95
N ALA A 9 3.19 -34.48 17.23
CA ALA A 9 4.26 -34.19 16.28
C ALA A 9 3.69 -33.40 15.09
N LEU A 10 4.17 -32.17 14.88
CA LEU A 10 4.00 -31.47 13.61
C LEU A 10 4.78 -32.22 12.53
N ALA A 11 4.07 -32.87 11.61
CA ALA A 11 4.66 -33.33 10.37
C ALA A 11 4.95 -32.11 9.48
N ALA A 12 6.23 -31.74 9.38
CA ALA A 12 6.69 -30.82 8.36
C ALA A 12 6.55 -31.51 6.99
N LEU A 13 5.64 -31.03 6.15
CA LEU A 13 5.63 -31.37 4.73
C LEU A 13 6.93 -30.84 4.11
N GLN A 14 7.88 -31.74 3.89
CA GLN A 14 9.02 -31.52 3.01
C GLN A 14 8.48 -31.34 1.58
N VAL A 15 8.33 -30.09 1.14
CA VAL A 15 8.22 -29.77 -0.28
C VAL A 15 9.61 -30.02 -0.86
N GLY A 16 9.73 -31.05 -1.70
CA GLY A 16 10.97 -31.35 -2.41
C GLY A 16 11.44 -30.13 -3.20
N ALA A 17 12.65 -29.67 -2.93
CA ALA A 17 13.29 -28.61 -3.70
C ALA A 17 13.53 -29.10 -5.13
N GLN A 18 12.79 -28.54 -6.08
CA GLN A 18 13.12 -28.64 -7.50
C GLN A 18 14.29 -27.68 -7.74
N THR A 19 15.50 -28.22 -7.85
CA THR A 19 16.78 -27.48 -7.79
C THR A 19 17.23 -26.87 -9.13
N THR A 20 16.32 -26.65 -10.07
CA THR A 20 16.59 -25.90 -11.31
C THR A 20 15.47 -24.89 -11.56
N GLU A 21 15.82 -23.60 -11.63
CA GLU A 21 14.92 -22.55 -12.11
C GLU A 21 14.27 -22.99 -13.43
N PRO A 22 12.93 -22.91 -13.57
CA PRO A 22 12.26 -23.31 -14.78
C PRO A 22 12.76 -22.47 -15.97
N THR A 23 12.90 -23.10 -17.14
CA THR A 23 13.27 -22.37 -18.36
C THR A 23 12.08 -21.62 -18.93
N PHE A 24 12.22 -20.30 -19.11
CA PHE A 24 11.18 -19.43 -19.68
C PHE A 24 11.28 -19.35 -21.20
N GLN A 25 10.19 -19.71 -21.88
CA GLN A 25 10.11 -19.71 -23.32
C GLN A 25 9.64 -18.37 -23.88
N ALA A 26 10.08 -18.00 -25.07
CA ALA A 26 9.52 -16.85 -25.78
C ALA A 26 8.05 -17.10 -26.15
N ASN A 27 7.23 -16.04 -26.13
CA ASN A 27 5.87 -16.07 -26.66
C ASN A 27 5.61 -14.86 -27.58
N ASN A 28 4.52 -14.91 -28.34
CA ASN A 28 4.17 -13.90 -29.36
C ASN A 28 3.00 -12.98 -28.93
N VAL A 29 2.70 -12.91 -27.63
CA VAL A 29 1.59 -12.09 -27.12
C VAL A 29 1.95 -10.61 -27.20
N GLY A 30 0.99 -9.77 -27.60
CA GLY A 30 1.13 -8.32 -27.69
C GLY A 30 1.51 -7.79 -29.08
N GLY A 31 1.76 -8.68 -30.05
CA GLY A 31 1.67 -8.39 -31.49
C GLY A 31 2.73 -7.45 -32.07
N GLY A 32 3.84 -7.19 -31.37
CA GLY A 32 4.87 -6.24 -31.81
C GLY A 32 6.27 -6.85 -31.94
N GLY A 33 7.11 -6.20 -32.74
CA GLY A 33 8.59 -6.31 -32.72
C GLY A 33 9.21 -7.60 -33.26
N ARG A 34 10.20 -7.46 -34.16
CA ARG A 34 11.02 -8.59 -34.66
C ARG A 34 12.36 -8.74 -33.95
N VAL A 35 12.80 -7.68 -33.27
CA VAL A 35 14.08 -7.59 -32.58
C VAL A 35 13.81 -7.24 -31.14
N SER A 36 14.33 -8.06 -30.23
CA SER A 36 14.22 -7.86 -28.79
C SER A 36 15.56 -7.97 -28.10
N LYS A 37 15.74 -7.17 -27.04
CA LYS A 37 16.68 -7.52 -25.97
C LYS A 37 16.00 -8.53 -25.06
N GLU A 38 16.69 -9.60 -24.70
CA GLU A 38 16.14 -10.60 -23.79
C GLU A 38 16.96 -10.73 -22.52
N SER A 39 16.28 -11.15 -21.46
CA SER A 39 16.83 -11.65 -20.21
C SER A 39 16.16 -12.99 -19.88
N PRO A 40 16.49 -13.67 -18.77
CA PRO A 40 15.83 -14.92 -18.39
C PRO A 40 14.30 -14.84 -18.41
N HIS A 41 13.70 -13.77 -17.88
CA HIS A 41 12.25 -13.66 -17.70
C HIS A 41 11.56 -12.67 -18.65
N PHE A 42 12.31 -11.84 -19.39
CA PHE A 42 11.73 -10.71 -20.13
C PHE A 42 12.23 -10.58 -21.57
N ARG A 43 11.40 -9.94 -22.41
CA ARG A 43 11.72 -9.56 -23.79
C ARG A 43 11.31 -8.10 -24.02
N ILE A 44 12.27 -7.24 -24.34
CA ILE A 44 12.05 -5.80 -24.55
C ILE A 44 12.15 -5.48 -26.04
N PHE A 45 11.09 -4.87 -26.58
CA PHE A 45 10.97 -4.47 -27.98
C PHE A 45 10.87 -2.95 -28.11
N GLY A 46 11.27 -2.38 -29.25
CA GLY A 46 10.98 -0.98 -29.59
C GLY A 46 11.72 0.07 -28.73
N ALA A 47 12.88 -0.29 -28.18
CA ALA A 47 13.73 0.59 -27.38
C ALA A 47 15.18 0.60 -27.89
N SER A 48 15.91 1.67 -27.62
CA SER A 48 17.37 1.70 -27.86
C SER A 48 18.09 0.64 -27.02
N SER A 49 19.29 0.21 -27.41
CA SER A 49 20.06 -0.79 -26.65
C SER A 49 20.23 -0.39 -25.18
N THR A 50 20.60 0.87 -24.90
CA THR A 50 20.80 1.37 -23.54
C THR A 50 19.52 1.32 -22.71
N GLN A 51 18.38 1.73 -23.30
CA GLN A 51 17.10 1.67 -22.61
C GLN A 51 16.66 0.22 -22.37
N ALA A 52 16.86 -0.66 -23.36
CA ALA A 52 16.50 -2.06 -23.23
C ALA A 52 17.38 -2.76 -22.18
N ASP A 53 18.68 -2.45 -22.10
CA ASP A 53 19.60 -2.95 -21.09
C ASP A 53 19.22 -2.50 -19.67
N ALA A 54 18.75 -1.26 -19.51
CA ALA A 54 18.23 -0.77 -18.25
C ALA A 54 16.90 -1.44 -17.87
N ALA A 55 15.96 -1.52 -18.80
CA ALA A 55 14.65 -2.13 -18.57
C ALA A 55 14.76 -3.62 -18.18
N VAL A 56 15.60 -4.42 -18.87
CA VAL A 56 15.79 -5.83 -18.46
C VAL A 56 16.40 -5.94 -17.07
N ARG A 57 17.37 -5.08 -16.72
CA ARG A 57 17.99 -5.10 -15.39
C ARG A 57 16.97 -4.79 -14.30
N GLU A 58 16.17 -3.75 -14.48
CA GLU A 58 15.13 -3.33 -13.52
C GLU A 58 14.06 -4.40 -13.36
N LEU A 59 13.59 -4.99 -14.46
CA LEU A 59 12.57 -6.04 -14.42
C LEU A 59 13.10 -7.34 -13.82
N GLU A 60 14.34 -7.74 -14.08
CA GLU A 60 14.94 -8.92 -13.43
C GLU A 60 15.08 -8.71 -11.92
N VAL A 61 15.46 -7.51 -11.46
CA VAL A 61 15.45 -7.19 -10.03
C VAL A 61 14.04 -7.30 -9.44
N ALA A 62 13.03 -6.73 -10.12
CA ALA A 62 11.65 -6.80 -9.68
C ALA A 62 11.16 -8.26 -9.62
N TYR A 63 11.48 -9.08 -10.62
CA TYR A 63 11.17 -10.49 -10.64
C TYR A 63 11.83 -11.24 -9.48
N THR A 64 13.14 -11.07 -9.28
CA THR A 64 13.86 -11.70 -8.17
C THR A 64 13.29 -11.30 -6.83
N CYS A 65 12.97 -10.01 -6.63
CA CYS A 65 12.40 -9.54 -5.36
C CYS A 65 10.98 -10.09 -5.14
N PHE A 66 10.03 -9.81 -6.04
CA PHE A 66 8.63 -10.14 -5.79
C PHE A 66 8.33 -11.62 -5.95
N ILE A 67 8.83 -12.26 -7.01
CA ILE A 67 8.53 -13.66 -7.29
C ILE A 67 9.51 -14.58 -6.55
N GLY A 68 10.81 -14.29 -6.63
CA GLY A 68 11.84 -15.10 -5.97
C GLY A 68 11.81 -14.99 -4.45
N ASP A 69 12.07 -13.80 -3.91
CA ASP A 69 12.23 -13.59 -2.47
C ASP A 69 10.87 -13.46 -1.73
N LEU A 70 9.89 -12.75 -2.31
CA LEU A 70 8.57 -12.52 -1.71
C LEU A 70 7.50 -13.53 -2.15
N GLY A 71 7.84 -14.51 -2.99
CA GLY A 71 7.00 -15.67 -3.32
C GLY A 71 5.66 -15.35 -4.00
N TRP A 72 5.57 -14.23 -4.73
CA TRP A 72 4.45 -13.95 -5.62
C TRP A 72 4.39 -14.98 -6.75
N ARG A 73 3.20 -15.19 -7.31
CA ARG A 73 3.02 -16.08 -8.44
C ARG A 73 3.76 -15.53 -9.66
N SER A 74 4.54 -16.38 -10.33
CA SER A 74 5.33 -15.97 -11.50
C SER A 74 4.43 -15.40 -12.61
N THR A 75 4.83 -14.26 -13.16
CA THR A 75 4.19 -13.64 -14.33
C THR A 75 4.42 -14.44 -15.62
N GLY A 76 5.37 -15.38 -15.62
CA GLY A 76 5.54 -16.30 -16.75
C GLY A 76 4.60 -17.49 -16.73
N LEU A 77 3.77 -17.66 -15.70
CA LEU A 77 2.71 -18.67 -15.69
C LEU A 77 1.42 -18.09 -16.27
N SER A 78 0.83 -18.81 -17.22
CA SER A 78 -0.48 -18.45 -17.78
C SER A 78 -1.50 -18.28 -16.65
N PHE A 79 -2.31 -17.23 -16.72
CA PHE A 79 -3.49 -17.05 -15.88
C PHE A 79 -4.39 -18.29 -15.91
N ASN A 80 -4.47 -18.96 -17.06
CA ASN A 80 -5.29 -20.14 -17.29
C ASN A 80 -4.67 -21.43 -16.72
N ASP A 81 -3.38 -21.41 -16.31
CA ASP A 81 -2.75 -22.55 -15.65
C ASP A 81 -3.18 -22.64 -14.18
N ALA A 82 -4.05 -23.61 -13.88
CA ALA A 82 -4.50 -23.92 -12.53
C ALA A 82 -3.46 -24.70 -11.70
N SER A 83 -2.52 -25.38 -12.35
CA SER A 83 -1.53 -26.24 -11.70
C SER A 83 -0.33 -25.46 -11.16
N ASN A 84 -0.04 -24.29 -11.72
CA ASN A 84 1.16 -23.48 -11.48
C ASN A 84 2.46 -24.25 -11.75
N ARG A 85 2.45 -25.15 -12.74
CA ARG A 85 3.59 -26.00 -13.11
C ARG A 85 4.21 -25.65 -14.46
N GLY A 86 3.66 -24.64 -15.14
CA GLY A 86 4.14 -24.21 -16.44
C GLY A 86 3.33 -24.81 -17.60
N PRO A 87 3.77 -24.58 -18.86
CA PRO A 87 5.05 -23.99 -19.25
C PRO A 87 5.20 -22.51 -18.82
N TYR A 88 6.45 -22.12 -18.54
CA TYR A 88 6.81 -20.75 -18.20
C TYR A 88 7.17 -19.98 -19.46
N SER A 89 6.65 -18.76 -19.59
CA SER A 89 6.90 -17.87 -20.73
C SER A 89 7.48 -16.54 -20.28
N LYS A 90 8.41 -15.98 -21.05
CA LYS A 90 8.95 -14.63 -20.81
C LYS A 90 7.86 -13.58 -20.99
N MET A 91 7.82 -12.55 -20.15
CA MET A 91 6.88 -11.45 -20.35
C MET A 91 7.41 -10.50 -21.43
N ASN A 92 6.54 -10.07 -22.35
CA ASN A 92 6.88 -9.12 -23.41
C ASN A 92 6.62 -7.68 -22.96
N ILE A 93 7.55 -6.77 -23.26
CA ILE A 93 7.46 -5.34 -23.00
C ILE A 93 7.73 -4.58 -24.29
N TYR A 94 6.78 -3.73 -24.69
CA TYR A 94 6.81 -2.99 -25.93
C TYR A 94 6.98 -1.50 -25.69
N GLY A 95 8.11 -0.95 -26.14
CA GLY A 95 8.28 0.48 -26.35
C GLY A 95 7.33 0.97 -27.45
N VAL A 96 6.46 1.91 -27.12
CA VAL A 96 5.50 2.53 -28.06
C VAL A 96 5.65 4.05 -28.09
N SER A 97 5.20 4.70 -29.17
CA SER A 97 5.31 6.16 -29.30
C SER A 97 4.35 6.94 -28.40
N SER A 98 3.15 6.39 -28.12
CA SER A 98 2.14 7.02 -27.27
C SER A 98 1.13 6.01 -26.74
N LEU A 99 0.55 6.31 -25.57
CA LEU A 99 -0.61 5.65 -24.96
C LEU A 99 -1.68 6.69 -24.55
N GLY A 100 -1.73 7.83 -25.26
CA GLY A 100 -2.57 8.96 -24.86
C GLY A 100 -2.04 9.61 -23.58
N ALA A 101 -2.85 9.60 -22.51
CA ALA A 101 -2.48 10.20 -21.22
C ALA A 101 -1.62 9.28 -20.34
N ALA A 102 -1.48 7.99 -20.68
CA ALA A 102 -0.73 7.03 -19.89
C ALA A 102 0.75 6.96 -20.27
N ALA A 103 1.61 6.68 -19.29
CA ALA A 103 3.05 6.44 -19.50
C ALA A 103 3.36 4.96 -19.79
N GLY A 104 2.56 4.06 -19.22
CA GLY A 104 2.58 2.63 -19.43
C GLY A 104 1.16 2.06 -19.31
N GLN A 105 1.01 0.80 -19.74
CA GLN A 105 -0.20 0.03 -19.50
C GLN A 105 0.11 -1.48 -19.60
N MET A 106 -0.38 -2.24 -18.63
CA MET A 106 -0.48 -3.69 -18.71
C MET A 106 -1.69 -4.12 -19.55
N PHE A 107 -1.46 -5.10 -20.42
CA PHE A 107 -2.48 -5.78 -21.21
C PHE A 107 -2.44 -7.28 -20.94
N SER A 108 -3.56 -7.96 -21.14
CA SER A 108 -3.65 -9.42 -21.09
C SER A 108 -4.14 -9.98 -22.42
N ASP A 109 -3.67 -11.18 -22.77
CA ASP A 109 -4.25 -11.97 -23.84
C ASP A 109 -5.11 -13.09 -23.25
N PRO A 110 -6.44 -13.04 -23.40
CA PRO A 110 -7.33 -14.02 -22.78
C PRO A 110 -7.14 -15.43 -23.32
N ARG A 111 -6.63 -15.58 -24.55
CA ARG A 111 -6.42 -16.90 -25.18
C ARG A 111 -5.28 -17.65 -24.51
N THR A 112 -4.14 -17.01 -24.35
CA THR A 112 -2.96 -17.64 -23.70
C THR A 112 -2.94 -17.45 -22.20
N GLY A 113 -3.66 -16.45 -21.66
CA GLY A 113 -3.63 -16.07 -20.25
C GLY A 113 -2.35 -15.34 -19.84
N TYR A 114 -1.52 -14.89 -20.77
CA TYR A 114 -0.32 -14.11 -20.45
C TYR A 114 -0.60 -12.61 -20.44
N SER A 115 0.09 -11.89 -19.57
CA SER A 115 0.16 -10.43 -19.62
C SER A 115 1.36 -9.95 -20.43
N TYR A 116 1.28 -8.72 -20.92
CA TYR A 116 2.36 -8.01 -21.60
C TYR A 116 2.23 -6.51 -21.31
N LEU A 117 3.33 -5.77 -21.44
CA LEU A 117 3.35 -4.35 -21.15
C LEU A 117 3.52 -3.55 -22.44
N LYS A 118 2.84 -2.40 -22.54
CA LYS A 118 3.26 -1.32 -23.43
C LYS A 118 3.70 -0.15 -22.57
N VAL A 119 4.85 0.43 -22.90
CA VAL A 119 5.40 1.60 -22.19
C VAL A 119 5.80 2.62 -23.24
N VAL A 120 5.43 3.89 -23.04
CA VAL A 120 5.88 4.95 -23.94
C VAL A 120 7.41 4.97 -23.90
N THR A 121 8.06 4.87 -25.07
CA THR A 121 9.50 4.52 -25.17
C THR A 121 10.41 5.37 -24.29
N ARG A 122 10.09 6.65 -24.06
CA ARG A 122 10.88 7.53 -23.18
C ARG A 122 10.91 7.10 -21.71
N TYR A 123 9.92 6.32 -21.25
CA TYR A 123 9.78 5.84 -19.88
C TYR A 123 10.14 4.36 -19.72
N ILE A 124 10.57 3.67 -20.79
CA ILE A 124 10.79 2.22 -20.71
C ILE A 124 11.87 1.81 -19.70
N ALA A 125 12.85 2.69 -19.47
CA ALA A 125 13.91 2.56 -18.48
C ALA A 125 13.65 3.43 -17.23
N ASP A 126 12.39 3.81 -17.00
CA ASP A 126 11.98 4.49 -15.78
C ASP A 126 11.29 3.47 -14.85
N PRO A 127 11.93 3.08 -13.74
CA PRO A 127 11.38 2.06 -12.85
C PRO A 127 10.06 2.50 -12.21
N ALA A 128 9.83 3.80 -12.05
CA ALA A 128 8.56 4.34 -11.57
C ALA A 128 7.38 4.03 -12.50
N VAL A 129 7.65 3.75 -13.79
CA VAL A 129 6.63 3.39 -14.79
C VAL A 129 6.70 1.90 -15.10
N THR A 130 7.84 1.39 -15.55
CA THR A 130 7.94 0.00 -16.01
C THR A 130 7.71 -1.02 -14.89
N VAL A 131 8.20 -0.76 -13.68
CA VAL A 131 7.96 -1.66 -12.52
C VAL A 131 6.56 -1.48 -11.94
N HIS A 132 5.96 -0.29 -12.09
CA HIS A 132 4.54 -0.08 -11.79
C HIS A 132 3.67 -0.96 -12.69
N GLU A 133 3.89 -0.95 -14.00
CA GLU A 133 3.16 -1.81 -14.94
C GLU A 133 3.39 -3.31 -14.68
N PHE A 134 4.60 -3.69 -14.25
CA PHE A 134 4.88 -5.03 -13.76
C PHE A 134 4.07 -5.37 -12.50
N GLY A 135 3.81 -4.39 -11.63
CA GLY A 135 2.89 -4.54 -10.51
C GLY A 135 1.48 -4.93 -10.94
N HIS A 136 0.93 -4.35 -12.00
CA HIS A 136 -0.34 -4.81 -12.57
C HIS A 136 -0.26 -6.25 -13.08
N ALA A 137 0.85 -6.64 -13.71
CA ALA A 137 1.06 -8.03 -14.13
C ALA A 137 1.07 -8.98 -12.91
N LEU A 138 1.72 -8.61 -11.80
CA LEU A 138 1.68 -9.37 -10.55
C LEU A 138 0.23 -9.55 -10.04
N ALA A 139 -0.56 -8.47 -9.99
CA ALA A 139 -1.99 -8.55 -9.61
C ALA A 139 -2.77 -9.50 -10.51
N TYR A 140 -2.63 -9.33 -11.83
CA TYR A 140 -3.31 -10.16 -12.81
C TYR A 140 -2.96 -11.64 -12.60
N HIS A 141 -1.68 -11.95 -12.41
CA HIS A 141 -1.22 -13.32 -12.27
C HIS A 141 -1.53 -13.95 -10.90
N GLU A 142 -1.78 -13.18 -9.83
CA GLU A 142 -2.35 -13.69 -8.56
C GLU A 142 -3.87 -13.95 -8.64
N LYS A 143 -4.52 -13.55 -9.73
CA LYS A 143 -5.88 -13.90 -10.19
C LYS A 143 -7.06 -13.40 -9.36
N ASN A 144 -7.00 -13.50 -8.04
CA ASN A 144 -8.19 -13.40 -7.19
C ASN A 144 -8.85 -12.01 -7.18
N TRP A 145 -8.11 -10.96 -7.53
CA TRP A 145 -8.64 -9.60 -7.67
C TRP A 145 -9.15 -9.26 -9.06
N VAL A 146 -8.99 -10.15 -10.06
CA VAL A 146 -9.47 -9.96 -11.43
C VAL A 146 -10.99 -10.15 -11.48
N ASP A 147 -11.65 -9.40 -12.37
CA ASP A 147 -13.10 -9.39 -12.58
C ASP A 147 -13.93 -9.10 -11.32
N GLN A 148 -13.42 -8.21 -10.46
CA GLN A 148 -14.14 -7.69 -9.28
C GLN A 148 -14.17 -6.15 -9.35
N GLN A 149 -15.36 -5.55 -9.43
CA GLN A 149 -15.51 -4.09 -9.50
C GLN A 149 -14.83 -3.39 -8.31
N ARG A 150 -15.02 -3.90 -7.09
CA ARG A 150 -14.53 -3.26 -5.85
C ARG A 150 -13.03 -3.44 -5.58
N THR A 151 -12.33 -4.25 -6.38
CA THR A 151 -10.86 -4.31 -6.35
C THR A 151 -10.23 -3.38 -7.38
N GLY A 152 -10.95 -2.97 -8.43
CA GLY A 152 -10.36 -2.24 -9.56
C GLY A 152 -9.59 -0.97 -9.16
N ALA A 153 -10.13 -0.19 -8.22
CA ALA A 153 -9.45 1.01 -7.71
C ALA A 153 -8.17 0.73 -6.90
N TRP A 154 -7.97 -0.52 -6.45
CA TRP A 154 -6.80 -0.93 -5.68
C TRP A 154 -5.64 -1.40 -6.55
N TRP A 155 -5.86 -1.54 -7.87
CA TRP A 155 -4.80 -1.94 -8.79
C TRP A 155 -3.71 -0.86 -8.90
N GLU A 156 -4.08 0.43 -8.93
CA GLU A 156 -3.11 1.53 -9.01
C GLU A 156 -2.30 1.73 -7.72
N PRO A 157 -2.91 1.77 -6.51
CA PRO A 157 -2.14 1.79 -5.27
C PRO A 157 -1.20 0.59 -5.15
N MET A 158 -1.64 -0.59 -5.58
CA MET A 158 -0.80 -1.78 -5.53
C MET A 158 0.39 -1.68 -6.50
N ALA A 159 0.17 -1.25 -7.73
CA ALA A 159 1.23 -1.03 -8.71
C ALA A 159 2.25 0.03 -8.24
N ASN A 160 1.79 1.13 -7.64
CA ASN A 160 2.67 2.11 -7.01
C ASN A 160 3.42 1.56 -5.79
N TRP A 161 2.77 0.72 -4.98
CA TRP A 161 3.45 0.02 -3.88
C TRP A 161 4.55 -0.91 -4.40
N VAL A 162 4.33 -1.64 -5.50
CA VAL A 162 5.34 -2.49 -6.14
C VAL A 162 6.53 -1.65 -6.61
N ALA A 163 6.29 -0.56 -7.34
CA ALA A 163 7.35 0.33 -7.84
C ALA A 163 8.13 0.99 -6.69
N ASP A 164 7.45 1.56 -5.69
CA ASP A 164 8.11 2.22 -4.56
C ASP A 164 8.89 1.20 -3.69
N THR A 165 8.32 0.03 -3.42
CA THR A 165 9.00 -1.07 -2.70
C THR A 165 10.25 -1.54 -3.46
N PHE A 166 10.15 -1.73 -4.77
CA PHE A 166 11.29 -2.02 -5.63
C PHE A 166 12.39 -0.96 -5.51
N MET A 167 12.02 0.31 -5.54
CA MET A 167 12.98 1.42 -5.57
C MET A 167 13.64 1.63 -4.21
N THR A 168 12.90 1.56 -3.11
CA THR A 168 13.36 2.10 -1.82
C THR A 168 13.39 1.08 -0.69
N SER A 169 12.64 -0.02 -0.78
CA SER A 169 12.52 -0.93 0.36
C SER A 169 13.76 -1.82 0.51
N PRO A 170 14.23 -2.09 1.75
CA PRO A 170 15.21 -3.12 2.03
C PRO A 170 14.80 -4.51 1.54
N LEU A 171 13.50 -4.78 1.38
CA LEU A 171 12.99 -6.06 0.87
C LEU A 171 13.59 -6.41 -0.50
N CYS A 172 13.79 -5.42 -1.36
CA CYS A 172 14.38 -5.63 -2.68
C CYS A 172 15.88 -5.27 -2.75
N ALA A 173 16.54 -4.97 -1.61
CA ALA A 173 17.94 -4.54 -1.61
C ALA A 173 18.89 -5.64 -2.10
N LYS A 174 18.66 -6.90 -1.70
CA LYS A 174 19.43 -8.06 -2.17
C LYS A 174 19.33 -8.21 -3.70
N ALA A 175 18.10 -8.19 -4.23
CA ALA A 175 17.88 -8.25 -5.67
C ALA A 175 18.53 -7.06 -6.39
N ARG A 176 18.37 -5.83 -5.89
CA ARG A 176 19.03 -4.64 -6.44
C ARG A 176 20.54 -4.80 -6.52
N ALA A 177 21.17 -5.27 -5.44
CA ALA A 177 22.61 -5.52 -5.38
C ALA A 177 23.06 -6.58 -6.40
N GLN A 178 22.32 -7.68 -6.56
CA GLN A 178 22.64 -8.76 -7.50
C GLN A 178 22.77 -8.28 -8.94
N TYR A 179 21.99 -7.26 -9.33
CA TYR A 179 21.96 -6.75 -10.69
C TYR A 179 22.59 -5.35 -10.82
N ASN A 180 23.31 -4.87 -9.79
CA ASN A 180 23.91 -3.53 -9.75
C ASN A 180 22.90 -2.38 -9.99
N GLN A 181 21.67 -2.54 -9.51
CA GLN A 181 20.65 -1.50 -9.55
C GLN A 181 20.75 -0.61 -8.29
N PRO A 182 20.92 0.71 -8.41
CA PRO A 182 20.94 1.59 -7.25
C PRO A 182 19.56 1.70 -6.60
N GLU A 183 19.54 2.13 -5.33
CA GLU A 183 18.31 2.57 -4.68
C GLU A 183 17.73 3.81 -5.38
N GLY A 184 16.41 3.82 -5.59
CA GLY A 184 15.68 4.91 -6.20
C GLY A 184 15.19 5.95 -5.19
N ARG A 185 14.23 6.76 -5.62
CA ARG A 185 13.54 7.75 -4.76
C ARG A 185 12.08 7.38 -4.61
N THR A 186 11.55 7.58 -3.41
CA THR A 186 10.12 7.36 -3.15
C THR A 186 9.23 8.27 -4.00
N GLN A 187 8.09 7.74 -4.42
CA GLN A 187 7.06 8.48 -5.17
C GLN A 187 5.95 9.03 -4.28
N ILE A 188 6.13 9.03 -2.95
CA ILE A 188 5.07 9.38 -2.03
C ILE A 188 4.67 10.86 -2.14
N ASP A 189 3.38 11.11 -2.32
CA ASP A 189 2.79 12.45 -2.30
C ASP A 189 2.18 12.73 -0.92
N LEU A 190 3.00 13.22 0.01
CA LEU A 190 2.57 13.51 1.38
C LEU A 190 1.56 14.65 1.47
N ASN A 191 1.58 15.61 0.54
CA ASN A 191 0.58 16.68 0.51
C ASN A 191 -0.80 16.12 0.23
N LYS A 192 -0.90 15.16 -0.70
CA LYS A 192 -2.15 14.46 -0.99
C LYS A 192 -2.54 13.52 0.15
N VAL A 193 -1.64 12.62 0.57
CA VAL A 193 -1.96 11.57 1.55
C VAL A 193 -2.35 12.14 2.92
N ILE A 194 -1.58 13.10 3.44
CA ILE A 194 -1.84 13.69 4.77
C ILE A 194 -2.82 14.86 4.64
N GLY A 195 -2.60 15.78 3.70
CA GLY A 195 -3.44 16.96 3.51
C GLY A 195 -4.87 16.65 3.04
N SER A 196 -5.09 15.45 2.50
CA SER A 196 -6.42 14.92 2.16
C SER A 196 -6.78 13.65 2.94
N SER A 197 -6.14 13.39 4.09
CA SER A 197 -6.37 12.18 4.92
C SER A 197 -7.83 11.94 5.32
N HIS A 198 -8.65 13.01 5.40
CA HIS A 198 -10.09 12.92 5.64
C HIS A 198 -10.90 12.26 4.50
N GLN A 199 -10.33 12.05 3.31
CA GLN A 199 -11.02 11.32 2.22
C GLN A 199 -11.13 9.82 2.56
N THR A 200 -11.94 9.09 1.79
CA THR A 200 -12.02 7.63 1.92
C THR A 200 -10.64 7.02 1.67
N ILE A 201 -10.27 5.98 2.44
CA ILE A 201 -8.91 5.41 2.43
C ILE A 201 -8.39 5.09 1.02
N VAL A 202 -9.28 4.56 0.15
CA VAL A 202 -9.06 4.46 -1.29
C VAL A 202 -10.24 5.12 -2.00
N ASP A 203 -9.94 6.18 -2.75
CA ASP A 203 -10.89 7.00 -3.48
C ASP A 203 -10.33 7.23 -4.88
N ALA A 204 -10.97 6.62 -5.89
CA ALA A 204 -10.61 6.74 -7.30
C ALA A 204 -11.50 7.74 -8.05
N SER A 205 -12.22 8.61 -7.33
CA SER A 205 -13.01 9.68 -7.95
C SER A 205 -12.12 10.59 -8.79
N THR A 206 -12.53 10.83 -10.04
CA THR A 206 -11.76 11.62 -11.01
C THR A 206 -11.51 13.03 -10.50
N GLY A 207 -10.25 13.49 -10.58
CA GLY A 207 -9.85 14.87 -10.26
C GLY A 207 -9.71 15.19 -8.76
N SER A 208 -10.30 14.40 -7.87
CA SER A 208 -10.27 14.68 -6.42
C SER A 208 -9.80 13.52 -5.55
N GLY A 209 -9.87 12.27 -6.00
CA GLY A 209 -9.51 11.08 -5.23
C GLY A 209 -8.01 10.95 -4.96
N ASN A 210 -7.61 9.88 -4.27
CA ASN A 210 -6.24 9.49 -3.97
C ASN A 210 -5.84 8.19 -4.69
N TYR A 211 -6.37 7.98 -5.91
CA TYR A 211 -6.26 6.75 -6.69
C TYR A 211 -4.82 6.20 -6.79
N TYR A 212 -3.85 7.09 -7.04
CA TYR A 212 -2.44 6.71 -7.12
C TYR A 212 -1.71 6.87 -5.79
N GLN A 213 -2.27 7.59 -4.81
CA GLN A 213 -1.54 8.02 -3.61
C GLN A 213 -1.85 7.19 -2.36
N SER A 214 -2.86 6.32 -2.37
CA SER A 214 -3.28 5.55 -1.17
C SER A 214 -2.39 4.35 -0.83
N TRP A 215 -1.34 4.09 -1.60
CA TRP A 215 -0.41 2.97 -1.39
C TRP A 215 0.36 2.94 -0.06
N PRO A 216 0.56 4.05 0.71
CA PRO A 216 1.29 3.97 1.98
C PRO A 216 0.60 3.06 3.02
N LEU A 217 -0.70 2.81 2.90
CA LEU A 217 -1.37 1.77 3.69
C LEU A 217 -0.76 0.38 3.42
N LEU A 218 -0.50 0.06 2.15
CA LEU A 218 0.11 -1.21 1.76
C LEU A 218 1.53 -1.31 2.33
N THR A 219 2.32 -0.24 2.26
CA THR A 219 3.64 -0.16 2.90
C THR A 219 3.56 -0.37 4.41
N TYR A 220 2.59 0.25 5.09
CA TYR A 220 2.42 0.11 6.53
C TYR A 220 2.15 -1.36 6.93
N VAL A 221 1.22 -2.04 6.26
CA VAL A 221 0.90 -3.44 6.57
C VAL A 221 2.02 -4.40 6.15
N THR A 222 2.80 -4.05 5.11
CA THR A 222 4.00 -4.80 4.70
C THR A 222 5.14 -4.67 5.73
N ASN A 223 5.42 -3.47 6.20
CA ASN A 223 6.50 -3.23 7.16
C ASN A 223 6.11 -3.63 8.59
N ASN A 224 4.81 -3.60 8.89
CA ASN A 224 4.21 -3.99 10.16
C ASN A 224 4.97 -3.46 11.40
N PRO A 225 5.19 -2.12 11.52
CA PRO A 225 5.96 -1.56 12.62
C PRO A 225 5.32 -1.81 14.00
N ASP A 226 4.02 -2.12 14.03
CA ASP A 226 3.26 -2.45 15.23
C ASP A 226 3.26 -3.94 15.58
N LYS A 227 3.90 -4.79 14.76
CA LYS A 227 4.04 -6.24 14.96
C LYS A 227 2.70 -6.96 15.14
N TYR A 228 1.68 -6.53 14.40
CA TYR A 228 0.41 -7.26 14.38
C TYR A 228 0.63 -8.69 13.85
N PRO A 229 0.04 -9.71 14.49
CA PRO A 229 0.16 -11.08 14.03
C PRO A 229 -0.25 -11.21 12.56
N ASN A 230 0.43 -12.10 11.83
CA ASN A 230 0.19 -12.42 10.41
C ASN A 230 0.42 -11.27 9.40
N LEU A 231 0.73 -10.06 9.85
CA LEU A 231 1.16 -8.96 8.96
C LEU A 231 2.68 -8.95 8.78
N GLY A 232 3.17 -8.44 7.66
CA GLY A 232 4.59 -8.40 7.32
C GLY A 232 4.87 -8.43 5.81
N PRO A 233 6.08 -8.82 5.39
CA PRO A 233 6.55 -8.69 4.01
C PRO A 233 5.63 -9.29 2.93
N THR A 234 4.86 -10.32 3.29
CA THR A 234 3.95 -11.02 2.36
C THR A 234 2.50 -10.55 2.43
N THR A 235 2.15 -9.59 3.30
CA THR A 235 0.74 -9.22 3.55
C THR A 235 -0.04 -8.86 2.29
N VAL A 236 0.51 -8.03 1.40
CA VAL A 236 -0.20 -7.61 0.19
C VAL A 236 -0.50 -8.79 -0.74
N ARG A 237 0.45 -9.74 -0.85
CA ARG A 237 0.25 -11.01 -1.57
C ARG A 237 -0.84 -11.85 -0.92
N GLU A 238 -0.81 -11.98 0.40
CA GLU A 238 -1.81 -12.75 1.14
C GLU A 238 -3.20 -12.11 1.07
N MET A 239 -3.32 -10.78 0.99
CA MET A 239 -4.59 -10.10 0.73
C MET A 239 -5.18 -10.50 -0.63
N MET A 240 -4.35 -10.76 -1.64
CA MET A 240 -4.85 -11.30 -2.92
C MET A 240 -5.24 -12.77 -2.77
N ARG A 241 -4.37 -13.60 -2.20
CA ARG A 241 -4.61 -15.05 -2.07
C ARG A 241 -5.81 -15.41 -1.19
N GLN A 242 -6.04 -14.63 -0.13
CA GLN A 242 -7.15 -14.80 0.81
C GLN A 242 -8.39 -13.97 0.43
N TYR A 243 -8.35 -13.26 -0.70
CA TYR A 243 -9.54 -12.63 -1.25
C TYR A 243 -10.58 -13.70 -1.63
N LYS A 244 -11.84 -13.48 -1.26
CA LYS A 244 -12.92 -14.40 -1.61
C LYS A 244 -13.32 -14.14 -3.05
N GLN A 245 -12.84 -14.98 -3.98
CA GLN A 245 -13.18 -14.89 -5.40
C GLN A 245 -14.69 -14.75 -5.62
N LYS A 246 -15.11 -13.90 -6.56
CA LYS A 246 -16.51 -13.64 -6.93
C LYS A 246 -17.38 -13.06 -5.81
N SER A 247 -16.79 -12.62 -4.69
CA SER A 247 -17.53 -11.93 -3.63
C SER A 247 -17.79 -10.46 -3.95
N ASN A 248 -17.00 -9.87 -4.85
CA ASN A 248 -16.93 -8.44 -5.09
C ASN A 248 -16.79 -7.62 -3.80
N GLU A 249 -16.08 -8.15 -2.79
CA GLU A 249 -15.70 -7.41 -1.59
C GLU A 249 -14.53 -6.46 -1.87
N THR A 250 -14.23 -5.58 -0.92
CA THR A 250 -13.05 -4.72 -1.00
C THR A 250 -11.82 -5.44 -0.45
N PRO A 251 -10.60 -5.09 -0.89
CA PRO A 251 -9.35 -5.60 -0.31
C PRO A 251 -9.21 -5.46 1.21
N LEU A 252 -9.94 -4.53 1.86
CA LEU A 252 -9.98 -4.43 3.31
C LEU A 252 -10.57 -5.67 3.99
N HIS A 253 -11.51 -6.37 3.35
CA HIS A 253 -12.08 -7.62 3.88
C HIS A 253 -11.05 -8.76 3.81
N ALA A 254 -10.22 -8.77 2.77
CA ALA A 254 -9.11 -9.71 2.69
C ALA A 254 -8.02 -9.38 3.72
N LEU A 255 -7.71 -8.11 3.95
CA LEU A 255 -6.80 -7.68 5.01
C LEU A 255 -7.30 -8.10 6.39
N GLU A 256 -8.60 -7.95 6.69
CA GLU A 256 -9.22 -8.44 7.93
C GLU A 256 -9.00 -9.95 8.11
N ARG A 257 -9.18 -10.75 7.04
CA ARG A 257 -8.91 -12.20 7.09
C ARG A 257 -7.44 -12.53 7.29
N VAL A 258 -6.52 -11.81 6.64
CA VAL A 258 -5.07 -11.99 6.82
C VAL A 258 -4.66 -11.66 8.26
N ALA A 259 -5.17 -10.54 8.80
CA ALA A 259 -4.87 -10.09 10.15
C ALA A 259 -5.45 -11.00 11.25
N GLN A 260 -6.48 -11.79 10.92
CA GLN A 260 -7.17 -12.72 11.80
C GLN A 260 -7.68 -12.09 13.10
N SER A 261 -6.84 -12.07 14.14
CA SER A 261 -7.21 -11.62 15.49
C SER A 261 -7.14 -10.10 15.68
N THR A 262 -6.54 -9.36 14.76
CA THR A 262 -6.47 -7.90 14.84
C THR A 262 -7.60 -7.27 14.03
N PRO A 263 -8.53 -6.53 14.66
CA PRO A 263 -9.60 -5.84 13.94
C PRO A 263 -9.03 -4.86 12.91
N ILE A 264 -9.65 -4.80 11.73
CA ILE A 264 -9.23 -3.88 10.67
C ILE A 264 -9.29 -2.41 11.12
N GLN A 265 -10.23 -2.06 12.00
CA GLN A 265 -10.34 -0.73 12.61
C GLN A 265 -9.09 -0.37 13.41
N THR A 266 -8.52 -1.33 14.15
CA THR A 266 -7.26 -1.14 14.89
C THR A 266 -6.10 -0.88 13.94
N ILE A 267 -6.01 -1.64 12.86
CA ILE A 267 -4.95 -1.50 11.84
C ILE A 267 -5.05 -0.13 11.15
N ILE A 268 -6.25 0.27 10.71
CA ILE A 268 -6.46 1.56 10.05
C ILE A 268 -6.26 2.74 11.01
N GLY A 269 -6.76 2.65 12.24
CA GLY A 269 -6.55 3.67 13.27
C GLY A 269 -5.07 3.88 13.57
N ARG A 270 -4.32 2.79 13.74
CA ARG A 270 -2.87 2.87 13.98
C ARG A 270 -2.08 3.29 12.73
N TYR A 271 -2.48 2.88 11.53
CA TYR A 271 -1.92 3.39 10.28
C TYR A 271 -1.97 4.93 10.26
N TRP A 272 -3.14 5.52 10.51
CA TRP A 272 -3.27 6.97 10.54
C TRP A 272 -2.49 7.62 11.68
N ALA A 273 -2.43 6.97 12.86
CA ALA A 273 -1.59 7.44 13.96
C ALA A 273 -0.11 7.50 13.56
N ARG A 274 0.40 6.48 12.85
CA ARG A 274 1.77 6.43 12.31
C ARG A 274 1.99 7.49 11.22
N MET A 275 0.98 7.74 10.39
CA MET A 275 1.02 8.80 9.38
C MET A 275 1.13 10.22 9.96
N ALA A 276 0.89 10.43 11.27
CA ALA A 276 1.16 11.71 11.94
C ALA A 276 2.64 12.13 11.84
N TYR A 277 3.56 11.15 11.81
CA TYR A 277 5.00 11.38 11.65
C TYR A 277 5.65 10.52 10.55
N VAL A 278 4.82 9.83 9.76
CA VAL A 278 5.20 8.96 8.63
C VAL A 278 6.24 7.90 9.04
N ASP A 279 6.13 7.37 10.26
CA ASP A 279 7.00 6.32 10.80
C ASP A 279 6.47 4.90 10.47
N ILE A 280 5.97 4.72 9.24
CA ILE A 280 5.39 3.47 8.72
C ILE A 280 6.47 2.43 8.28
N GLY A 281 7.70 2.57 8.80
CA GLY A 281 8.84 1.76 8.36
C GLY A 281 9.41 2.15 6.99
N HIS A 282 9.10 3.36 6.49
CA HIS A 282 9.61 3.87 5.21
C HIS A 282 10.52 5.08 5.44
N THR A 283 11.83 4.85 5.45
CA THR A 283 12.84 5.86 5.83
C THR A 283 12.82 7.10 4.92
N GLN A 284 12.74 6.92 3.60
CA GLN A 284 12.72 8.08 2.69
C GLN A 284 11.44 8.90 2.83
N ALA A 285 10.29 8.24 3.01
CA ALA A 285 9.01 8.93 3.26
C ALA A 285 9.05 9.72 4.57
N GLN A 286 9.64 9.16 5.63
CA GLN A 286 9.81 9.85 6.91
C GLN A 286 10.72 11.08 6.78
N GLN A 287 11.82 10.97 6.03
CA GLN A 287 12.72 12.09 5.74
C GLN A 287 12.02 13.19 4.95
N LEU A 288 11.28 12.81 3.90
CA LEU A 288 10.51 13.75 3.10
C LEU A 288 9.43 14.46 3.93
N PHE A 289 8.79 13.74 4.85
CA PHE A 289 7.84 14.34 5.78
C PHE A 289 8.47 15.45 6.63
N GLN A 290 9.68 15.26 7.16
CA GLN A 290 10.35 16.32 7.93
C GLN A 290 10.56 17.59 7.12
N GLN A 291 10.77 17.47 5.81
CA GLN A 291 10.96 18.60 4.91
C GLN A 291 9.64 19.29 4.56
N LEU A 292 8.54 18.53 4.48
CA LEU A 292 7.24 19.00 4.00
C LEU A 292 6.23 19.32 5.10
N LYS A 293 6.45 18.88 6.35
CA LYS A 293 5.44 18.95 7.42
C LYS A 293 4.88 20.34 7.68
N THR A 294 5.60 21.42 7.38
CA THR A 294 5.11 22.80 7.54
C THR A 294 4.26 23.29 6.37
N ARG A 295 4.25 22.58 5.24
CA ARG A 295 3.52 22.92 4.00
C ARG A 295 2.25 22.10 3.80
N ILE A 296 2.07 21.03 4.58
CA ILE A 296 0.89 20.17 4.52
C ILE A 296 -0.29 20.88 5.19
N ASN A 297 -1.48 20.73 4.60
CA ASN A 297 -2.72 21.29 5.14
C ASN A 297 -3.29 20.40 6.27
N TYR A 298 -3.18 20.86 7.52
CA TYR A 298 -3.78 20.22 8.70
C TYR A 298 -5.05 20.92 9.21
N SER A 299 -5.65 21.79 8.40
CA SER A 299 -6.78 22.62 8.81
C SER A 299 -8.08 21.80 8.87
N ASN A 300 -8.23 20.98 9.92
CA ASN A 300 -9.36 20.06 10.11
C ASN A 300 -10.47 20.61 11.01
N LEU A 301 -10.15 21.58 11.88
CA LEU A 301 -11.03 22.02 12.96
C LEU A 301 -11.35 23.51 12.92
N ASP A 302 -12.54 23.87 13.39
CA ASP A 302 -12.95 25.23 13.76
C ASP A 302 -13.08 25.32 15.29
N SER A 303 -12.58 26.41 15.88
CA SER A 303 -12.76 26.66 17.32
C SER A 303 -14.22 27.03 17.61
N THR A 304 -14.78 26.44 18.66
CA THR A 304 -16.11 26.79 19.18
C THR A 304 -16.03 27.49 20.54
N GLY A 305 -14.82 27.92 20.96
CA GLY A 305 -14.56 28.53 22.26
C GLY A 305 -14.20 27.53 23.36
N SER A 306 -13.65 28.02 24.47
CA SER A 306 -13.35 27.26 25.70
C SER A 306 -12.51 25.98 25.52
N GLY A 307 -11.54 25.99 24.60
CA GLY A 307 -10.70 24.82 24.29
C GLY A 307 -11.45 23.72 23.53
N THR A 308 -12.65 24.02 23.04
CA THR A 308 -13.48 23.10 22.27
C THR A 308 -13.40 23.42 20.77
N TYR A 309 -13.36 22.38 19.96
CA TYR A 309 -13.19 22.46 18.51
C TYR A 309 -14.14 21.49 17.81
N ARG A 310 -14.70 21.89 16.67
CA ARG A 310 -15.55 21.05 15.83
C ARG A 310 -14.87 20.78 14.50
N VAL A 311 -15.05 19.58 13.96
CA VAL A 311 -14.55 19.25 12.62
C VAL A 311 -15.22 20.10 11.54
N LYS A 312 -14.41 20.61 10.60
CA LYS A 312 -14.93 21.34 9.44
C LYS A 312 -15.77 20.41 8.57
N ARG A 313 -16.91 20.90 8.09
CA ARG A 313 -17.88 20.09 7.31
C ARG A 313 -17.25 19.35 6.13
N ASN A 314 -16.34 20.00 5.39
CA ASN A 314 -15.64 19.45 4.23
C ASN A 314 -14.32 18.72 4.57
N ARG A 315 -14.01 18.57 5.86
CA ARG A 315 -12.85 17.82 6.38
C ARG A 315 -13.26 16.69 7.31
N ARG A 316 -14.55 16.41 7.42
CA ARG A 316 -15.06 15.25 8.16
C ARG A 316 -14.43 13.98 7.58
N PRO A 317 -13.74 13.17 8.39
CA PRO A 317 -13.18 11.92 7.92
C PRO A 317 -14.25 11.02 7.32
N LEU A 318 -14.16 10.75 6.02
CA LEU A 318 -14.98 9.76 5.31
C LEU A 318 -14.53 8.35 5.71
N TYR A 319 -15.05 7.33 5.04
CA TYR A 319 -14.82 5.93 5.40
C TYR A 319 -13.34 5.57 5.49
N MET A 320 -12.90 5.16 6.68
CA MET A 320 -11.50 4.80 6.98
C MET A 320 -10.50 5.94 6.72
N GLY A 321 -10.97 7.19 6.58
CA GLY A 321 -10.15 8.40 6.55
C GLY A 321 -9.88 8.92 7.97
N ALA A 322 -9.05 9.97 8.07
CA ALA A 322 -8.68 10.57 9.34
C ALA A 322 -8.53 12.10 9.31
N SER A 323 -8.58 12.70 10.50
CA SER A 323 -8.07 14.03 10.77
C SER A 323 -6.77 13.90 11.55
N ILE A 324 -5.68 14.44 10.99
CA ILE A 324 -4.37 14.56 11.63
C ILE A 324 -4.22 16.00 12.10
N ILE A 325 -4.04 16.20 13.40
CA ILE A 325 -4.14 17.51 14.06
C ILE A 325 -2.88 17.74 14.91
N PRO A 326 -1.81 18.34 14.34
CA PRO A 326 -0.67 18.77 15.13
C PRO A 326 -1.10 19.71 16.25
N LEU A 327 -0.46 19.61 17.41
CA LEU A 327 -0.84 20.35 18.61
C LEU A 327 0.29 21.26 19.09
N LYS A 328 -0.08 22.50 19.41
CA LYS A 328 0.73 23.51 20.10
C LYS A 328 0.36 23.54 21.58
N GLY A 329 1.28 23.95 22.44
CA GLY A 329 1.12 23.91 23.91
C GLY A 329 2.41 23.45 24.57
N THR A 330 2.43 23.13 25.86
CA THR A 330 3.56 22.50 26.57
C THR A 330 3.02 21.70 27.77
N GLY A 331 3.70 20.63 28.18
CA GLY A 331 3.29 19.85 29.35
C GLY A 331 2.19 18.82 29.05
N ALA A 332 1.28 18.62 29.99
CA ALA A 332 0.17 17.67 29.86
C ALA A 332 -0.83 18.10 28.79
N VAL A 333 -1.22 17.17 27.92
CA VAL A 333 -2.26 17.34 26.91
C VAL A 333 -3.37 16.36 27.19
N THR A 334 -4.55 16.87 27.54
CA THR A 334 -5.76 16.06 27.71
C THR A 334 -6.67 16.28 26.50
N ALA A 335 -7.16 15.20 25.91
CA ALA A 335 -8.07 15.24 24.78
C ALA A 335 -9.32 14.40 25.08
N LYS A 336 -10.49 14.97 24.77
CA LYS A 336 -11.77 14.26 24.78
C LYS A 336 -12.48 14.47 23.45
N VAL A 337 -12.65 13.40 22.69
CA VAL A 337 -13.34 13.34 21.41
C VAL A 337 -14.75 12.80 21.64
N THR A 338 -15.75 13.47 21.09
CA THR A 338 -17.13 13.00 21.05
C THR A 338 -17.60 13.00 19.62
N ALA A 339 -18.15 11.88 19.15
CA ALA A 339 -18.57 11.70 17.76
C ALA A 339 -19.92 11.00 17.67
N ASN A 340 -20.56 11.09 16.51
CA ASN A 340 -21.86 10.47 16.23
C ASN A 340 -21.76 9.02 15.71
N ALA A 341 -20.56 8.49 15.51
CA ALA A 341 -20.32 7.15 15.00
C ALA A 341 -19.01 6.57 15.60
N PRO A 342 -18.78 5.24 15.50
CA PRO A 342 -17.54 4.62 15.95
C PRO A 342 -16.29 5.23 15.30
N PHE A 343 -15.24 5.40 16.09
CA PHE A 343 -13.98 6.00 15.68
C PHE A 343 -12.82 5.46 16.51
N THR A 344 -11.60 5.62 16.01
CA THR A 344 -10.36 5.49 16.79
C THR A 344 -9.75 6.85 16.98
N ALA A 345 -9.20 7.14 18.16
CA ALA A 345 -8.42 8.33 18.39
C ALA A 345 -7.13 8.02 19.16
N THR A 346 -6.05 8.69 18.79
CA THR A 346 -4.71 8.49 19.36
C THR A 346 -3.99 9.82 19.49
N LEU A 347 -3.32 10.04 20.62
CA LEU A 347 -2.27 11.05 20.76
C LEU A 347 -0.93 10.42 20.36
N ALA A 348 -0.37 10.87 19.24
CA ALA A 348 0.96 10.51 18.78
C ALA A 348 1.96 11.56 19.26
N ILE A 349 2.90 11.15 20.10
CA ILE A 349 3.92 12.05 20.63
C ILE A 349 5.29 11.62 20.14
N ARG A 350 5.96 12.53 19.42
CA ARG A 350 7.27 12.31 18.82
C ARG A 350 8.34 12.97 19.65
N SER A 351 9.35 12.19 20.02
CA SER A 351 10.52 12.68 20.74
C SER A 351 11.54 13.32 19.79
N GLN A 352 12.53 14.02 20.35
CA GLN A 352 13.61 14.64 19.58
C GLN A 352 14.46 13.63 18.80
N ASN A 353 14.59 12.39 19.28
CA ASN A 353 15.34 11.34 18.59
C ASN A 353 14.53 10.68 17.45
N GLY A 354 13.28 11.12 17.24
CA GLY A 354 12.41 10.63 16.18
C GLY A 354 11.52 9.46 16.58
N SER A 355 11.70 8.86 17.76
CA SER A 355 10.78 7.83 18.26
C SER A 355 9.40 8.42 18.53
N VAL A 356 8.37 7.62 18.28
CA VAL A 356 6.98 8.02 18.50
C VAL A 356 6.33 7.06 19.46
N ARG A 357 5.66 7.60 20.48
CA ARG A 357 4.79 6.86 21.38
C ARG A 357 3.34 7.20 21.10
N TYR A 358 2.49 6.19 21.19
CA TYR A 358 1.08 6.28 20.86
C TYR A 358 0.24 6.05 22.10
N VAL A 359 -0.61 7.02 22.44
CA VAL A 359 -1.58 6.90 23.53
C VAL A 359 -2.97 6.82 22.93
N ASP A 360 -3.60 5.66 23.03
CA ASP A 360 -4.97 5.47 22.53
C ASP A 360 -5.97 6.10 23.49
N LEU A 361 -6.94 6.84 22.93
CA LEU A 361 -7.98 7.52 23.68
C LEU A 361 -9.15 6.56 23.86
N ALA A 362 -9.07 5.70 24.87
CA ALA A 362 -10.13 4.77 25.20
C ALA A 362 -11.46 5.52 25.41
N ASN A 363 -12.52 5.10 24.72
CA ASN A 363 -13.82 5.78 24.72
C ASN A 363 -13.73 7.27 24.36
N GLY A 364 -12.76 7.65 23.53
CA GLY A 364 -12.55 9.02 23.08
C GLY A 364 -11.82 9.93 24.06
N ALA A 365 -11.38 9.46 25.23
CA ALA A 365 -10.69 10.30 26.21
C ALA A 365 -9.30 9.77 26.56
N GLY A 366 -8.35 10.67 26.78
CA GLY A 366 -7.00 10.30 27.19
C GLY A 366 -6.11 11.51 27.44
N GLU A 367 -4.93 11.25 27.99
CA GLU A 367 -3.92 12.25 28.30
C GLU A 367 -2.53 11.75 27.94
N ALA A 368 -1.67 12.67 27.51
CA ALA A 368 -0.24 12.43 27.37
C ALA A 368 0.55 13.64 27.86
N THR A 369 1.58 13.41 28.67
CA THR A 369 2.54 14.46 29.05
C THR A 369 3.59 14.61 27.99
N ARG A 370 3.84 15.85 27.54
CA ARG A 370 4.87 16.16 26.55
C ARG A 370 6.12 16.73 27.25
N ALA A 371 7.26 16.09 27.03
CA ALA A 371 8.55 16.61 27.48
C ALA A 371 9.01 17.78 26.61
N SER A 372 10.03 18.52 27.07
CA SER A 372 10.61 19.61 26.30
C SER A 372 11.12 19.12 24.94
N GLY A 373 10.75 19.83 23.88
CA GLY A 373 11.16 19.50 22.52
C GLY A 373 10.43 18.33 21.84
N GLU A 374 9.47 17.67 22.50
CA GLU A 374 8.60 16.70 21.83
C GLU A 374 7.50 17.41 21.02
N GLU A 375 7.01 16.75 19.97
CA GLU A 375 5.88 17.17 19.14
C GLU A 375 4.65 16.31 19.49
N ALA A 376 3.46 16.91 19.58
CA ALA A 376 2.21 16.20 19.84
C ALA A 376 1.26 16.33 18.65
N THR A 377 0.59 15.24 18.27
CA THR A 377 -0.43 15.23 17.23
C THR A 377 -1.61 14.37 17.68
N LEU A 378 -2.82 14.92 17.62
CA LEU A 378 -4.05 14.16 17.78
C LEU A 378 -4.47 13.60 16.43
N VAL A 379 -4.76 12.31 16.37
CA VAL A 379 -5.31 11.64 15.18
C VAL A 379 -6.67 11.07 15.53
N ILE A 380 -7.66 11.34 14.66
CA ILE A 380 -9.03 10.83 14.79
C ILE A 380 -9.41 10.19 13.45
N ALA A 381 -9.64 8.88 13.44
CA ALA A 381 -10.00 8.15 12.23
C ALA A 381 -11.44 7.61 12.30
N ASN A 382 -12.17 7.71 11.19
CA ASN A 382 -13.51 7.15 11.04
C ASN A 382 -13.41 5.66 10.75
N THR A 383 -13.54 4.86 11.81
CA THR A 383 -13.39 3.41 11.79
C THR A 383 -14.71 2.75 12.18
N PRO A 384 -15.70 2.71 11.26
CA PRO A 384 -16.98 2.08 11.55
C PRO A 384 -16.80 0.61 11.91
N SER A 385 -17.69 0.09 12.76
CA SER A 385 -17.58 -1.26 13.33
C SER A 385 -17.67 -2.39 12.31
N SER A 386 -18.15 -2.11 11.09
CA SER A 386 -18.24 -3.08 10.00
C SER A 386 -17.58 -2.54 8.73
N LEU A 387 -17.05 -3.47 7.93
CA LEU A 387 -16.55 -3.14 6.62
C LEU A 387 -17.69 -2.87 5.63
N ALA A 388 -17.54 -1.85 4.80
CA ALA A 388 -18.48 -1.50 3.77
C ALA A 388 -18.05 -2.10 2.42
N LEU A 389 -19.02 -2.61 1.68
CA LEU A 389 -18.86 -2.97 0.28
C LEU A 389 -19.06 -1.72 -0.58
N TYR A 390 -17.98 -1.02 -0.94
CA TYR A 390 -18.07 0.21 -1.72
C TYR A 390 -17.27 0.14 -3.03
N ASP A 391 -17.77 0.83 -4.05
CA ASP A 391 -17.03 1.10 -5.28
C ASP A 391 -16.20 2.37 -5.07
N ALA A 392 -14.88 2.23 -5.08
CA ALA A 392 -13.97 3.34 -4.88
C ALA A 392 -13.94 4.32 -6.08
N PHE A 393 -14.47 3.94 -7.25
CA PHE A 393 -14.67 4.88 -8.35
C PHE A 393 -15.93 5.77 -8.17
N SER A 394 -16.78 5.47 -7.19
CA SER A 394 -18.03 6.18 -6.92
C SER A 394 -18.35 6.25 -5.42
N ILE A 395 -17.78 7.25 -4.75
CA ILE A 395 -17.94 7.44 -3.30
C ILE A 395 -19.35 7.96 -2.99
N THR A 396 -20.21 7.05 -2.50
CA THR A 396 -21.62 7.32 -2.19
C THR A 396 -22.07 6.59 -0.92
N GLY A 397 -23.30 6.85 -0.45
CA GLY A 397 -23.90 6.12 0.67
C GLY A 397 -23.10 6.22 1.97
N VAL A 398 -22.99 5.12 2.71
CA VAL A 398 -22.32 5.08 4.03
C VAL A 398 -20.84 5.47 3.96
N VAL A 399 -20.18 5.26 2.82
CA VAL A 399 -18.76 5.62 2.70
C VAL A 399 -18.51 7.10 2.41
N ALA A 400 -19.53 7.80 1.90
CA ALA A 400 -19.52 9.25 1.73
C ALA A 400 -19.97 10.01 3.00
N GLN A 401 -20.41 9.28 4.04
CA GLN A 401 -20.78 9.89 5.31
C GLN A 401 -19.52 10.18 6.14
N GLY A 402 -19.22 11.46 6.29
CA GLY A 402 -18.11 11.91 7.14
C GLY A 402 -18.46 11.84 8.62
N LEU A 403 -17.48 11.42 9.44
CA LEU A 403 -17.55 11.43 10.90
C LEU A 403 -17.71 12.87 11.40
N ASP A 404 -18.84 13.17 12.06
CA ASP A 404 -19.03 14.45 12.74
C ASP A 404 -18.59 14.30 14.20
N TYR A 405 -17.63 15.13 14.60
CA TYR A 405 -17.06 15.06 15.94
C TYR A 405 -16.70 16.44 16.49
N GLN A 406 -16.57 16.47 17.81
CA GLN A 406 -16.06 17.59 18.60
C GLN A 406 -14.90 17.10 19.46
N VAL A 407 -13.93 17.98 19.70
CA VAL A 407 -12.79 17.73 20.59
C VAL A 407 -12.74 18.81 21.64
N GLN A 408 -12.64 18.40 22.91
CA GLN A 408 -12.19 19.26 23.99
C GLN A 408 -10.69 19.01 24.21
N LEU A 409 -9.89 20.07 24.17
CA LEU A 409 -8.47 20.04 24.46
C LEU A 409 -8.16 20.88 25.70
N THR A 410 -7.31 20.35 26.57
CA THR A 410 -6.71 21.05 27.71
C THR A 410 -5.20 20.93 27.61
N GLY A 411 -4.47 22.02 27.88
CA GLY A 411 -3.00 22.08 27.80
C GLY A 411 -2.43 22.16 26.38
N ALA A 412 -3.29 22.14 25.35
CA ALA A 412 -2.90 22.31 23.95
C ALA A 412 -3.98 22.97 23.07
N THR A 413 -3.56 23.46 21.92
CA THR A 413 -4.40 23.98 20.83
C THR A 413 -3.95 23.39 19.49
N PRO A 414 -4.84 23.21 18.50
CA PRO A 414 -4.48 22.78 17.14
C PRO A 414 -3.52 23.72 16.38
#